data_AF-U6DVE5-F1
#
_entry.id   AF-U6DVE5-F1
#
_cell.length_a   1.000
_cell.length_b   1.000
_cell.length_c   1.000
_cell.angle_alpha   90.00
_cell.angle_beta   90.00
_cell.angle_gamma   90.00
#
_symmetry.space_group_name_H-M   'P 1'
#
loop_
_entity.id
_entity.type
_entity.pdbx_description
1 polymer ?
#
loop_
_entity_poly.entity_id
_entity_poly.type
_entity_poly.pdbx_seq_one_letter_code
_entity_poly.pdbx_strand_id
1 'polypeptide(L)'
;YCGYLATVTGIAVGADAAYVFEDPFNIQDLKANVEHMTEKMKTDIQRGLVLRNEKCHEHYTTEFLYNLYSSEGKGVFDCRTNVLGHLQQGGAPTPFDRNYGTKLGVKAMLWMSEKLRAVYRNGRVFANAPDSACVIGLRKKAVAFSPVTELKKDTDFEHRMPREQWWLNLRLMLKMLAHYRISMADYVSGELEHVTRRSLSI
;
A
#
# COMPACT_ATOMS: atom_id res chain seq x y z
N TYR A 1 7.24 -8.18 0.65
CA TYR A 1 7.16 -7.53 1.97
C TYR A 1 6.21 -6.34 1.97
N CYS A 2 6.16 -5.49 0.93
CA CYS A 2 5.20 -4.37 0.91
C CYS A 2 3.71 -4.79 0.88
N GLY A 3 2.94 -4.35 1.87
CA GLY A 3 1.50 -4.59 2.07
C GLY A 3 0.55 -3.60 1.41
N TYR A 4 1.07 -2.64 0.63
CA TYR A 4 0.28 -1.59 -0.04
C TYR A 4 -0.90 -2.17 -0.82
N LEU A 5 -0.64 -3.15 -1.69
CA LEU A 5 -1.65 -3.74 -2.56
C LEU A 5 -2.76 -4.41 -1.74
N ALA A 6 -2.41 -5.18 -0.71
CA ALA A 6 -3.38 -5.86 0.15
C ALA A 6 -4.25 -4.85 0.94
N THR A 7 -3.64 -3.78 1.47
CA THR A 7 -4.35 -2.75 2.24
C THR A 7 -5.31 -1.95 1.36
N VAL A 8 -4.83 -1.41 0.23
CA VAL A 8 -5.67 -0.61 -0.67
C VAL A 8 -6.77 -1.46 -1.30
N THR A 9 -6.46 -2.70 -1.70
CA THR A 9 -7.49 -3.64 -2.18
C THR A 9 -8.54 -3.87 -1.10
N GLY A 10 -8.13 -4.10 0.15
CA GLY A 10 -9.05 -4.32 1.26
C GLY A 10 -10.02 -3.17 1.46
N ILE A 11 -9.53 -1.93 1.35
CA ILE A 11 -10.38 -0.74 1.45
C ILE A 11 -11.34 -0.67 0.25
N ALA A 12 -10.85 -0.93 -0.96
CA ALA A 12 -11.66 -0.83 -2.18
C ALA A 12 -12.79 -1.86 -2.24
N VAL A 13 -12.59 -3.05 -1.68
CA VAL A 13 -13.56 -4.16 -1.73
C VAL A 13 -14.32 -4.38 -0.41
N GLY A 14 -13.97 -3.66 0.66
CA GLY A 14 -14.54 -3.89 1.99
C GLY A 14 -14.14 -5.24 2.58
N ALA A 15 -12.85 -5.60 2.50
CA ALA A 15 -12.35 -6.83 3.11
C ALA A 15 -12.43 -6.77 4.64
N ASP A 16 -12.77 -7.91 5.25
CA ASP A 16 -12.90 -8.05 6.71
C ASP A 16 -11.54 -7.99 7.40
N ALA A 17 -10.51 -8.58 6.80
CA ALA A 17 -9.16 -8.54 7.34
C ALA A 17 -8.13 -8.43 6.21
N ALA A 18 -7.03 -7.73 6.47
CA ALA A 18 -5.87 -7.68 5.57
C ALA A 18 -4.57 -7.87 6.36
N TYR A 19 -3.92 -9.02 6.17
CA TYR A 19 -2.64 -9.37 6.78
C TYR A 19 -1.49 -8.86 5.91
N VAL A 20 -0.61 -8.06 6.50
CA VAL A 20 0.55 -7.44 5.84
C VAL A 20 1.81 -7.62 6.68
N PHE A 21 2.97 -7.37 6.10
CA PHE A 21 4.25 -7.53 6.80
C PHE A 21 4.49 -6.42 7.81
N GLU A 22 4.04 -5.21 7.48
CA GLU A 22 4.29 -3.99 8.24
C GLU A 22 3.46 -3.87 9.52
N ASP A 23 2.45 -4.73 9.67
CA ASP A 23 1.55 -4.79 10.82
C ASP A 23 1.62 -6.21 11.39
N PRO A 24 2.59 -6.50 12.29
CA PRO A 24 2.77 -7.80 12.86
C PRO A 24 1.51 -8.27 13.60
N PHE A 25 1.16 -9.53 13.41
CA PHE A 25 -0.02 -10.13 14.00
C PHE A 25 0.32 -11.49 14.61
N ASN A 26 -0.40 -11.84 15.67
CA ASN A 26 -0.22 -13.08 16.41
C ASN A 26 -1.51 -13.92 16.39
N ILE A 27 -1.50 -15.06 17.09
CA ILE A 27 -2.63 -15.98 17.12
C ILE A 27 -3.89 -15.38 17.76
N GLN A 28 -3.76 -14.45 18.71
CA GLN A 28 -4.89 -13.76 19.31
C GLN A 28 -5.57 -12.83 18.31
N ASP A 29 -4.79 -12.14 17.48
CA ASP A 29 -5.34 -11.31 16.39
C ASP A 29 -6.10 -12.17 15.39
N LEU A 30 -5.56 -13.33 15.03
CA LEU A 30 -6.23 -14.29 14.13
C LEU A 30 -7.54 -14.79 14.73
N LYS A 31 -7.52 -15.19 16.00
CA LYS A 31 -8.72 -15.62 16.73
C LYS A 31 -9.79 -14.52 16.74
N ALA A 32 -9.42 -13.29 17.09
CA ALA A 32 -10.34 -12.16 17.11
C ALA A 32 -10.96 -11.88 15.72
N ASN A 33 -10.18 -12.03 14.65
CA ASN A 33 -10.69 -11.90 13.28
C ASN A 33 -11.67 -13.00 12.90
N VAL A 34 -11.42 -14.25 13.32
CA VAL A 34 -12.36 -15.36 13.09
C VAL A 34 -13.65 -15.17 13.87
N GLU A 35 -13.57 -14.76 15.14
CA GLU A 35 -14.74 -14.46 15.96
C GLU A 35 -15.57 -13.33 15.33
N HIS A 36 -14.92 -12.26 14.88
CA HIS A 36 -15.58 -11.16 14.16
C HIS A 36 -16.29 -11.64 12.89
N MET A 37 -15.62 -12.45 12.07
CA MET A 37 -16.21 -13.06 10.87
C MET A 37 -17.41 -13.95 11.24
N THR A 38 -17.30 -14.73 12.30
CA THR A 38 -18.36 -15.64 12.76
C THR A 38 -19.60 -14.87 13.20
N GLU A 39 -19.44 -13.78 13.94
CA GLU A 39 -20.54 -12.90 14.34
C GLU A 39 -21.17 -12.22 13.12
N LYS A 40 -20.35 -11.73 12.18
CA LYS A 40 -20.84 -11.12 10.93
C LYS A 40 -21.70 -12.10 10.12
N MET A 41 -21.29 -13.37 9.98
CA MET A 41 -22.01 -14.38 9.21
C MET A 41 -23.39 -14.74 9.78
N LYS A 42 -23.65 -14.45 11.07
CA LYS A 42 -24.98 -14.62 11.69
C LYS A 42 -25.95 -13.48 11.34
N THR A 43 -25.45 -12.39 10.77
CA THR A 43 -26.26 -11.25 10.31
C THR A 43 -26.74 -11.47 8.87
N ASP A 44 -27.34 -10.44 8.26
CA ASP A 44 -27.79 -10.47 6.87
C ASP A 44 -26.62 -10.57 5.87
N ILE A 45 -25.40 -10.17 6.27
CA ILE A 45 -24.22 -10.20 5.42
C ILE A 45 -23.47 -11.52 5.61
N GLN A 46 -23.73 -12.47 4.71
CA GLN A 46 -23.17 -13.83 4.75
C GLN A 46 -21.93 -14.01 3.84
N ARG A 47 -21.13 -12.96 3.67
CA ARG A 47 -19.91 -12.99 2.84
C ARG A 47 -18.74 -12.37 3.58
N GLY A 48 -17.61 -13.06 3.50
CA GLY A 48 -16.35 -12.68 4.11
C GLY A 48 -15.23 -12.63 3.08
N LEU A 49 -14.34 -11.66 3.21
CA LEU A 49 -13.11 -11.61 2.42
C LEU A 49 -11.92 -11.30 3.31
N VAL A 50 -10.92 -12.17 3.25
CA VAL A 50 -9.65 -12.00 3.95
C VAL A 50 -8.54 -11.87 2.92
N LEU A 51 -7.78 -10.79 3.00
CA LEU A 51 -6.63 -10.55 2.14
C LEU A 51 -5.33 -10.86 2.88
N ARG A 52 -4.40 -11.50 2.19
CA ARG A 52 -3.09 -11.85 2.76
C ARG A 52 -1.98 -11.46 1.80
N ASN A 53 -1.07 -10.61 2.25
CA ASN A 53 0.16 -10.32 1.52
C ASN A 53 1.08 -11.56 1.50
N GLU A 54 1.72 -11.84 0.37
CA GLU A 54 2.52 -13.04 0.16
C GLU A 54 3.64 -13.23 1.20
N LYS A 55 4.20 -12.14 1.71
CA LYS A 55 5.32 -12.14 2.67
C LYS A 55 4.92 -11.46 3.99
N CYS A 56 3.64 -11.56 4.40
CA CYS A 56 3.19 -10.98 5.66
C CYS A 56 3.81 -11.64 6.89
N HIS A 57 4.06 -12.95 6.83
CA HIS A 57 4.59 -13.76 7.91
C HIS A 57 5.20 -15.04 7.32
N GLU A 58 6.22 -15.59 7.98
CA GLU A 58 6.92 -16.82 7.56
C GLU A 58 6.06 -18.07 7.74
N HIS A 59 5.55 -18.29 8.95
CA HIS A 59 4.76 -19.50 9.29
C HIS A 59 3.25 -19.38 9.03
N TYR A 60 2.66 -18.19 9.07
CA TYR A 60 1.23 -18.01 8.78
C TYR A 60 1.00 -17.91 7.26
N THR A 61 1.07 -19.08 6.62
CA THR A 61 0.85 -19.25 5.19
C THR A 61 -0.63 -19.15 4.83
N THR A 62 -0.93 -19.03 3.53
CA THR A 62 -2.31 -19.08 3.03
C THR A 62 -3.02 -20.37 3.42
N GLU A 63 -2.30 -21.50 3.42
CA GLU A 63 -2.81 -22.80 3.84
C GLU A 63 -3.09 -22.85 5.34
N PHE A 64 -2.18 -22.32 6.16
CA PHE A 64 -2.40 -22.22 7.61
C PHE A 64 -3.65 -21.41 7.93
N LEU A 65 -3.79 -20.22 7.33
CA LEU A 65 -4.97 -19.37 7.54
C LEU A 65 -6.25 -20.05 7.06
N TYR A 66 -6.21 -20.75 5.94
CA TYR A 66 -7.35 -21.54 5.45
C TYR A 66 -7.78 -22.61 6.44
N ASN A 67 -6.84 -23.42 6.93
CA ASN A 67 -7.13 -24.48 7.88
C ASN A 67 -7.66 -23.90 9.20
N LEU A 68 -7.07 -22.79 9.66
CA LEU A 68 -7.52 -22.08 10.87
C LEU A 68 -8.97 -21.59 10.73
N TYR A 69 -9.26 -20.81 9.69
CA TYR A 69 -10.60 -20.25 9.48
C TYR A 69 -11.65 -21.35 9.23
N SER A 70 -11.30 -22.40 8.49
CA SER A 70 -12.21 -23.53 8.24
C SER A 70 -12.52 -24.30 9.53
N SER A 71 -11.52 -24.50 10.39
CA SER A 71 -11.68 -25.24 11.65
C SER A 71 -12.45 -24.42 12.69
N GLU A 72 -12.06 -23.16 12.89
CA GLU A 72 -12.66 -22.28 13.89
C GLU A 72 -14.02 -21.72 13.45
N GLY A 73 -14.34 -21.75 12.16
CA GLY A 73 -15.66 -21.40 11.64
C GLY A 73 -16.77 -22.35 12.10
N LYS A 74 -16.44 -23.57 12.59
CA LYS A 74 -17.37 -24.52 13.26
C LYS A 74 -18.72 -24.72 12.56
N GLY A 75 -18.72 -24.73 11.22
CA GLY A 75 -19.92 -24.90 10.39
C GLY A 75 -20.78 -23.66 10.20
N VAL A 76 -20.39 -22.50 10.75
CA VAL A 76 -21.07 -21.21 10.51
C VAL A 76 -20.76 -20.69 9.10
N PHE A 77 -19.53 -20.89 8.63
CA PHE A 77 -19.13 -20.57 7.26
C PHE A 77 -18.11 -21.59 6.74
N ASP A 78 -18.02 -21.68 5.42
CA ASP A 78 -16.98 -22.41 4.70
C ASP A 78 -15.94 -21.43 4.14
N CYS A 79 -14.72 -21.89 3.94
CA CYS A 79 -13.62 -21.09 3.44
C CYS A 79 -13.11 -21.61 2.10
N ARG A 80 -12.58 -20.72 1.28
CA ARG A 80 -11.86 -21.07 0.06
C ARG A 80 -10.64 -20.18 -0.07
N THR A 81 -9.56 -20.74 -0.59
CA THR A 81 -8.35 -19.98 -0.92
C THR A 81 -8.35 -19.62 -2.39
N ASN A 82 -7.82 -18.43 -2.68
CA ASN A 82 -7.54 -18.02 -4.05
C ASN A 82 -6.18 -17.32 -4.07
N VAL A 83 -5.22 -17.88 -4.79
CA VAL A 83 -3.91 -17.27 -5.03
C VAL A 83 -3.88 -16.77 -6.46
N LEU A 84 -4.07 -15.47 -6.64
CA LEU A 84 -4.15 -14.84 -7.96
C LEU A 84 -2.86 -15.00 -8.78
N GLY A 85 -1.70 -15.10 -8.10
CA GLY A 85 -0.40 -15.22 -8.76
C GLY A 85 -0.14 -14.09 -9.75
N HIS A 86 0.33 -14.45 -10.95
CA HIS A 86 0.73 -13.51 -12.00
C HIS A 86 -0.42 -12.71 -12.60
N LEU A 87 -1.69 -13.11 -12.39
CA LEU A 87 -2.85 -12.33 -12.85
C LEU A 87 -2.87 -10.91 -12.24
N GLN A 88 -2.20 -10.72 -11.10
CA GLN A 88 -2.04 -9.41 -10.46
C GLN A 88 -1.20 -8.43 -11.27
N GLN A 89 -0.38 -8.89 -12.23
CA GLN A 89 0.31 -8.02 -13.18
C GLN A 89 -0.65 -7.35 -14.16
N GLY A 90 -1.89 -7.86 -14.24
CA GLY A 90 -2.89 -7.42 -15.17
C GLY A 90 -2.66 -7.97 -16.58
N GLY A 91 -3.41 -7.41 -17.53
CA GLY A 91 -3.25 -7.67 -18.96
C GLY A 91 -2.91 -6.39 -19.69
N ALA A 92 -3.92 -5.76 -20.29
CA ALA A 92 -3.75 -4.43 -20.87
C ALA A 92 -3.67 -3.37 -19.74
N PRO A 93 -2.69 -2.44 -19.79
CA PRO A 93 -2.54 -1.41 -18.74
C PRO A 93 -3.77 -0.51 -18.68
N THR A 94 -4.08 0.00 -17.49
CA THR A 94 -5.24 0.88 -17.28
C THR A 94 -5.06 2.24 -17.97
N PRO A 95 -6.13 3.01 -18.25
CA PRO A 95 -6.00 4.36 -18.76
C PRO A 95 -5.15 5.27 -17.86
N PHE A 96 -5.23 5.07 -16.55
CA PHE A 96 -4.40 5.78 -15.57
C PHE A 96 -2.91 5.48 -15.80
N ASP A 97 -2.53 4.20 -15.86
CA ASP A 97 -1.13 3.80 -16.05
C ASP A 97 -0.58 4.27 -17.40
N ARG A 98 -1.39 4.22 -18.46
CA ARG A 98 -0.98 4.70 -19.80
C ARG A 98 -0.70 6.20 -19.80
N ASN A 99 -1.61 7.00 -19.24
CA ASN A 99 -1.46 8.44 -19.18
C ASN A 99 -0.29 8.83 -18.27
N TYR A 100 -0.22 8.22 -17.08
CA TYR A 100 0.80 8.51 -16.10
C TYR A 100 2.20 8.11 -16.59
N GLY A 101 2.34 6.94 -17.22
CA GLY A 101 3.58 6.49 -17.85
C GLY A 101 4.06 7.46 -18.93
N THR A 102 3.16 7.93 -19.81
CA THR A 102 3.49 8.94 -20.83
C THR A 102 3.95 10.25 -20.18
N LYS A 103 3.25 10.71 -19.14
CA LYS A 103 3.59 11.94 -18.40
C LYS A 103 4.96 11.84 -17.74
N LEU A 104 5.28 10.71 -17.11
CA LEU A 104 6.60 10.48 -16.51
C LEU A 104 7.70 10.41 -17.58
N GLY A 105 7.44 9.73 -18.70
CA GLY A 105 8.39 9.63 -19.81
C GLY A 105 8.77 10.99 -20.39
N VAL A 106 7.78 11.84 -20.69
CA VAL A 106 8.03 13.21 -21.19
C VAL A 106 8.82 14.03 -20.16
N LYS A 107 8.45 13.97 -18.88
CA LYS A 107 9.18 14.68 -17.81
C LYS A 107 10.62 14.21 -17.66
N ALA A 108 10.87 12.90 -17.74
CA ALA A 108 12.21 12.33 -17.69
C ALA A 108 13.08 12.82 -18.86
N MET A 109 12.53 12.85 -20.07
CA MET A 109 13.24 13.37 -21.25
C MET A 109 13.57 14.85 -21.14
N LEU A 110 12.63 15.68 -20.67
CA LEU A 110 12.87 17.11 -20.45
C LEU A 110 13.96 17.33 -19.40
N TRP A 111 13.85 16.66 -18.24
CA TRP A 111 14.86 16.73 -17.19
C TRP A 111 16.24 16.30 -17.67
N MET A 112 16.33 15.19 -18.42
CA MET A 112 17.58 14.70 -18.98
C MET A 112 18.20 15.71 -19.96
N SER A 113 17.39 16.30 -20.85
CA SER A 113 17.87 17.32 -21.79
C SER A 113 18.39 18.57 -21.08
N GLU A 114 17.70 19.03 -20.03
CA GLU A 114 18.14 20.17 -19.22
C GLU A 114 19.45 19.85 -18.49
N LYS A 115 19.53 18.67 -17.87
CA LYS A 115 20.74 18.21 -17.18
C LYS A 115 21.94 18.11 -18.11
N LEU A 116 21.78 17.48 -19.28
CA LEU A 116 22.86 17.34 -20.27
C LEU A 116 23.44 18.70 -20.69
N ARG A 117 22.58 19.69 -20.95
CA ARG A 117 23.02 21.06 -21.27
C ARG A 117 23.76 21.73 -20.11
N ALA A 118 23.32 21.50 -18.87
CA ALA A 118 23.93 22.10 -17.69
C ALA A 118 25.31 21.51 -17.36
N VAL A 119 25.49 20.19 -17.55
CA VAL A 119 26.72 19.46 -17.20
C VAL A 119 27.76 19.44 -18.32
N TYR A 120 27.37 19.71 -19.57
CA TYR A 120 28.29 19.74 -20.71
C TYR A 120 28.95 21.10 -20.84
N ARG A 121 30.27 21.17 -20.65
CA ARG A 121 31.08 22.39 -20.80
C ARG A 121 32.42 22.07 -21.44
N ASN A 122 32.82 22.85 -22.45
CA ASN A 122 34.12 22.76 -23.11
C ASN A 122 34.50 21.33 -23.57
N GLY A 123 33.56 20.59 -24.16
CA GLY A 123 33.81 19.23 -24.66
C GLY A 123 33.87 18.14 -23.58
N ARG A 124 33.55 18.47 -22.32
CA ARG A 124 33.58 17.53 -21.18
C ARG A 124 32.25 17.54 -20.43
N VAL A 125 31.93 16.40 -19.81
CA VAL A 125 30.72 16.18 -19.00
C VAL A 125 31.09 16.22 -17.53
N PHE A 126 30.40 17.05 -16.74
CA PHE A 126 30.61 17.20 -15.29
C PHE A 126 29.37 16.76 -14.51
N ALA A 127 29.22 15.46 -14.27
CA ALA A 127 28.03 14.85 -13.65
C ALA A 127 28.25 14.41 -12.19
N ASN A 128 29.04 15.18 -11.42
CA ASN A 128 29.46 14.80 -10.07
C ASN A 128 28.45 15.19 -8.97
N ALA A 129 27.41 15.94 -9.31
CA ALA A 129 26.39 16.35 -8.36
C ALA A 129 25.45 15.16 -8.03
N PRO A 130 24.93 15.04 -6.80
CA PRO A 130 23.99 13.98 -6.43
C PRO A 130 22.73 13.92 -7.31
N ASP A 131 22.34 15.08 -7.86
CA ASP A 131 21.17 15.23 -8.72
C ASP A 131 21.44 14.89 -10.20
N SER A 132 22.58 14.26 -10.51
CA SER A 132 22.86 13.67 -11.83
C SER A 132 22.21 12.29 -12.00
N ALA A 133 21.93 11.60 -10.90
CA ALA A 133 21.27 10.30 -10.86
C ALA A 133 20.05 10.34 -9.92
N CYS A 134 18.87 10.46 -10.50
CA CYS A 134 17.61 10.60 -9.76
C CYS A 134 16.58 9.56 -10.18
N VAL A 135 15.65 9.26 -9.28
CA VAL A 135 14.40 8.54 -9.58
C VAL A 135 13.29 9.57 -9.73
N ILE A 136 12.51 9.47 -10.81
CA ILE A 136 11.29 10.25 -10.99
C ILE A 136 10.14 9.55 -10.26
N GLY A 137 9.39 10.30 -9.46
CA GLY A 137 8.26 9.74 -8.72
C GLY A 137 7.24 10.79 -8.33
N LEU A 138 6.10 10.33 -7.80
CA LEU A 138 5.11 11.21 -7.19
C LEU A 138 5.47 11.45 -5.73
N ARG A 139 5.68 12.71 -5.36
CA ARG A 139 5.80 13.14 -3.97
C ARG A 139 4.60 14.02 -3.64
N LYS A 140 3.70 13.52 -2.79
CA LYS A 140 2.39 14.14 -2.52
C LYS A 140 1.60 14.35 -3.83
N LYS A 141 1.50 15.59 -4.31
CA LYS A 141 0.74 15.97 -5.52
C LYS A 141 1.63 16.36 -6.70
N ALA A 142 2.96 16.36 -6.53
CA ALA A 142 3.91 16.81 -7.53
C ALA A 142 4.80 15.66 -8.01
N VAL A 143 5.12 15.66 -9.32
CA VAL A 143 6.16 14.78 -9.86
C VAL A 143 7.50 15.45 -9.57
N ALA A 144 8.38 14.73 -8.87
CA ALA A 144 9.69 15.21 -8.45
C ALA A 144 10.78 14.21 -8.85
N PHE A 145 12.01 14.72 -8.97
CA PHE A 145 13.22 13.92 -9.14
C PHE A 145 13.95 13.86 -7.82
N SER A 146 14.16 12.65 -7.29
CA SER A 146 14.83 12.41 -6.02
C SER A 146 16.19 11.75 -6.27
N PRO A 147 17.31 12.34 -5.80
CA PRO A 147 18.62 11.73 -5.90
C PRO A 147 18.66 10.31 -5.31
N VAL A 148 19.31 9.38 -6.01
CA VAL A 148 19.43 7.98 -5.55
C VAL A 148 20.19 7.90 -4.22
N THR A 149 21.13 8.81 -3.98
CA THR A 149 21.90 8.91 -2.73
C THR A 149 21.03 9.26 -1.52
N GLU A 150 19.96 10.03 -1.72
CA GLU A 150 18.97 10.34 -0.68
C GLU A 150 18.05 9.15 -0.47
N LEU A 151 17.48 8.59 -1.55
CA LEU A 151 16.58 7.44 -1.48
C LEU A 151 17.22 6.21 -0.83
N LYS A 152 18.55 6.02 -0.99
CA LYS A 152 19.30 4.96 -0.35
C LYS A 152 19.14 4.98 1.18
N LYS A 153 19.06 6.16 1.80
CA LYS A 153 18.91 6.30 3.26
C LYS A 153 17.55 5.78 3.73
N ASP A 154 16.52 6.04 2.93
CA ASP A 154 15.13 5.75 3.25
C ASP A 154 14.67 4.38 2.72
N THR A 155 15.58 3.60 2.12
CA THR A 155 15.29 2.28 1.56
C THR A 155 15.78 1.18 2.50
N ASP A 156 14.90 0.24 2.81
CA ASP A 156 15.26 -1.07 3.32
C ASP A 156 15.59 -2.00 2.13
N PHE A 157 16.87 -2.32 1.98
CA PHE A 157 17.36 -3.16 0.88
C PHE A 157 17.15 -4.65 1.11
N GLU A 158 17.00 -5.09 2.36
CA GLU A 158 16.76 -6.50 2.69
C GLU A 158 15.34 -6.88 2.25
N HIS A 159 14.36 -6.07 2.66
CA HIS A 159 12.94 -6.29 2.33
C HIS A 159 12.51 -5.62 1.01
N ARG A 160 13.40 -4.83 0.39
CA ARG A 160 13.21 -4.10 -0.89
C ARG A 160 12.01 -3.16 -0.86
N MET A 161 11.92 -2.32 0.16
CA MET A 161 10.80 -1.41 0.39
C MET A 161 11.26 -0.12 1.08
N PRO A 162 10.50 0.98 1.01
CA PRO A 162 10.82 2.17 1.81
C PRO A 162 10.64 1.88 3.30
N ARG A 163 11.42 2.57 4.15
CA ARG A 163 11.34 2.46 5.61
C ARG A 163 10.02 2.99 6.16
N GLU A 164 9.52 4.07 5.56
CA GLU A 164 8.24 4.68 5.92
C GLU A 164 7.18 4.39 4.85
N GLN A 165 6.02 3.91 5.29
CA GLN A 165 4.90 3.56 4.43
C GLN A 165 3.75 4.53 4.65
N TRP A 166 3.56 5.47 3.71
CA TRP A 166 2.56 6.53 3.82
C TRP A 166 1.11 6.02 3.95
N TRP A 167 0.83 4.80 3.50
CA TRP A 167 -0.51 4.20 3.45
C TRP A 167 -0.88 3.42 4.71
N LEU A 168 0.04 3.27 5.68
CA LEU A 168 -0.27 2.59 6.95
C LEU A 168 -1.37 3.29 7.74
N ASN A 169 -1.45 4.62 7.64
CA ASN A 169 -2.54 5.41 8.23
C ASN A 169 -3.93 5.01 7.69
N LEU A 170 -4.01 4.46 6.48
CA LEU A 170 -5.27 4.00 5.88
C LEU A 170 -5.77 2.69 6.51
N ARG A 171 -4.92 1.96 7.25
CA ARG A 171 -5.31 0.68 7.88
C ARG A 171 -6.37 0.86 8.96
N LEU A 172 -6.38 2.01 9.62
CA LEU A 172 -7.45 2.33 10.58
C LEU A 172 -8.81 2.40 9.88
N MET A 173 -8.86 3.00 8.68
CA MET A 173 -10.08 3.05 7.88
C MET A 173 -10.54 1.65 7.46
N LEU A 174 -9.61 0.75 7.12
CA LEU A 174 -9.95 -0.65 6.82
C LEU A 174 -10.70 -1.31 7.99
N LYS A 175 -10.17 -1.18 9.22
CA LYS A 175 -10.82 -1.74 10.41
C LYS A 175 -12.19 -1.09 10.68
N MET A 176 -12.31 0.23 10.47
CA MET A 176 -13.56 0.97 10.66
C MET A 176 -14.64 0.51 9.67
N LEU A 177 -14.27 0.40 8.39
CA LEU A 177 -15.18 -0.07 7.33
C LEU A 177 -15.59 -1.53 7.52
N ALA A 178 -14.73 -2.36 8.15
CA ALA A 178 -15.03 -3.73 8.52
C ALA A 178 -15.82 -3.86 9.85
N HIS A 179 -16.26 -2.75 10.46
CA HIS A 179 -17.04 -2.71 11.71
C HIS A 179 -16.36 -3.37 12.93
N TYR A 180 -15.02 -3.35 13.00
CA TYR A 180 -14.32 -3.76 14.22
C TYR A 180 -14.60 -2.78 15.36
N ARG A 181 -14.65 -3.28 16.60
CA ARG A 181 -14.65 -2.41 17.79
C ARG A 181 -13.26 -1.77 17.93
N ILE A 182 -13.15 -0.50 17.55
CA ILE A 182 -11.91 0.26 17.62
C ILE A 182 -12.00 1.24 18.78
N SER A 183 -10.94 1.35 19.58
CA SER A 183 -10.80 2.44 20.54
C SER A 183 -10.56 3.74 19.77
N MET A 184 -11.45 4.72 19.93
CA MET A 184 -11.30 6.04 19.31
C MET A 184 -10.02 6.78 19.79
N ALA A 185 -9.37 6.28 20.85
CA ALA A 185 -8.09 6.80 21.35
C ALA A 185 -6.90 6.52 20.40
N ASP A 186 -7.01 5.52 19.53
CA ASP A 186 -5.98 5.20 18.52
C ASP A 186 -6.09 6.09 17.27
N TYR A 187 -7.14 6.92 17.20
CA TYR A 187 -7.28 7.93 16.17
C TYR A 187 -6.36 9.11 16.50
N VAL A 188 -5.29 9.30 15.73
CA VAL A 188 -4.53 10.55 15.77
C VAL A 188 -5.49 11.65 15.34
N SER A 189 -5.92 12.49 16.29
CA SER A 189 -6.68 13.70 16.02
C SER A 189 -5.81 14.64 15.19
N GLY A 190 -5.80 14.47 13.88
CA GLY A 190 -5.51 15.59 13.01
C GLY A 190 -6.56 16.65 13.30
N GLU A 191 -6.15 17.86 13.66
CA GLU A 191 -7.06 18.99 13.74
C GLU A 191 -7.81 19.07 12.40
N LEU A 192 -9.12 18.80 12.43
CA LEU A 192 -10.00 18.98 11.29
C LEU A 192 -10.17 20.48 11.10
N GLU A 193 -9.23 21.12 10.41
CA GLU A 193 -9.47 22.46 9.90
C GLU A 193 -10.57 22.38 8.84
N HIS A 194 -11.74 22.90 9.19
CA HIS A 194 -12.80 23.15 8.22
C HIS A 194 -12.25 24.08 7.12
N VAL A 195 -12.08 23.56 5.92
CA VAL A 195 -11.78 24.37 4.72
C VAL A 195 -13.01 25.24 4.45
N THR A 196 -13.01 26.45 5.00
CA THR A 196 -14.00 27.47 4.64
C THR A 196 -13.59 28.11 3.32
N ARG A 197 -14.57 28.52 2.51
CA ARG A 197 -14.39 29.05 1.14
C ARG A 197 -13.37 30.18 0.99
N ARG A 198 -12.91 30.79 2.09
CA ARG A 198 -11.90 31.88 2.13
C ARG A 198 -10.45 31.39 2.00
N SER A 199 -10.15 30.11 2.22
CA SER A 199 -8.78 29.58 2.11
C SER A 199 -8.37 29.15 0.69
N LEU A 200 -9.28 29.30 -0.28
CA LEU A 200 -9.04 28.97 -1.70
C LEU A 200 -8.57 30.16 -2.55
N SER A 201 -8.33 31.32 -1.94
CA SER A 201 -7.89 32.53 -2.64
C SER A 201 -6.54 33.00 -2.11
N ILE A 202 -5.47 32.42 -2.66
CA ILE A 202 -4.18 33.06 -2.99
C ILE A 202 -3.73 32.47 -4.33
#